data_AF-A0A6C0IZJ9-F1
#
_entry.id   AF-A0A6C0IZJ9-F1
#
_cell.length_a   1.000
_cell.length_b   1.000
_cell.length_c   1.000
_cell.angle_alpha   90.00
_cell.angle_beta   90.00
_cell.angle_gamma   90.00
#
_symmetry.space_group_name_H-M   'P 1'
#
loop_
_entity.id
_entity.type
_entity.pdbx_description
1 polymer ?
#
loop_
_entity_poly.entity_id
_entity_poly.type
_entity_poly.pdbx_seq_one_letter_code
_entity_poly.pdbx_strand_id
1 'polypeptide(L)' 'MGKNFWNKNWGKDNICSITYSRLRPGKNSKGVYYTTSLKCGHRFCTYPLLKWIKNNNGLSATCPTCRYNFNLLDIIK' A
#
# COMPACT_ATOMS: atom_id res chain seq x y z
N MET A 1 -4.64 -29.21 -5.36
CA MET A 1 -4.12 -27.83 -5.47
C MET A 1 -4.28 -27.13 -4.13
N GLY A 2 -3.19 -27.04 -3.37
CA GLY A 2 -3.24 -26.68 -1.95
C GLY A 2 -3.66 -25.24 -1.70
N LYS A 3 -4.38 -25.01 -0.60
CA LYS A 3 -4.79 -23.69 -0.06
C LYS A 3 -3.69 -22.62 -0.14
N ASN A 4 -2.41 -23.02 -0.10
CA ASN A 4 -1.25 -22.13 -0.22
C ASN A 4 -1.14 -21.40 -1.57
N PHE A 5 -1.53 -21.99 -2.70
CA PHE A 5 -1.47 -21.30 -4.00
C PHE A 5 -2.45 -20.14 -4.06
N TRP A 6 -3.69 -20.39 -3.60
CA TRP A 6 -4.72 -19.38 -3.55
C TRP A 6 -4.39 -18.29 -2.53
N ASN A 7 -3.87 -18.65 -1.35
CA ASN A 7 -3.51 -17.64 -0.35
C ASN A 7 -2.28 -16.81 -0.77
N LYS A 8 -1.30 -17.40 -1.46
CA LYS A 8 -0.13 -16.65 -1.95
C LYS A 8 -0.50 -15.62 -3.02
N ASN A 9 -1.42 -15.99 -3.93
CA ASN A 9 -1.80 -15.13 -5.05
C ASN A 9 -3.00 -14.22 -4.74
N TRP A 10 -3.85 -14.62 -3.79
CA TRP A 10 -5.15 -13.98 -3.52
C TRP A 10 -5.44 -13.76 -2.03
N GLY A 11 -4.46 -14.01 -1.15
CA GLY A 11 -4.58 -13.82 0.29
C GLY A 11 -4.66 -12.35 0.72
N LYS A 12 -4.87 -12.15 2.03
CA LYS A 12 -5.12 -10.84 2.63
C LYS A 12 -4.00 -9.83 2.37
N ASP A 13 -2.75 -10.28 2.28
CA ASP A 13 -1.58 -9.44 1.95
C ASP A 13 -1.62 -8.81 0.55
N ASN A 14 -2.46 -9.34 -0.35
CA ASN A 14 -2.66 -8.80 -1.68
C ASN A 14 -3.89 -7.87 -1.76
N ILE A 15 -4.49 -7.51 -0.62
CA ILE A 15 -5.65 -6.62 -0.55
C ILE A 15 -5.22 -5.30 0.11
N CYS A 16 -5.47 -4.19 -0.58
CA CYS A 16 -5.27 -2.85 -0.04
C CYS A 16 -6.28 -2.59 1.08
N SER A 17 -5.82 -2.34 2.32
CA SER A 17 -6.74 -2.09 3.44
C SER A 17 -7.47 -0.74 3.35
N ILE A 18 -7.05 0.18 2.46
CA ILE A 18 -7.71 1.48 2.27
C ILE A 18 -8.94 1.34 1.36
N THR A 19 -8.78 0.67 0.22
CA THR A 19 -9.83 0.58 -0.81
C THR A 19 -10.51 -0.78 -0.87
N TYR A 20 -10.05 -1.75 -0.08
CA TYR A 20 -10.48 -3.16 -0.12
C TYR A 20 -10.36 -3.80 -1.51
N SER A 21 -9.52 -3.21 -2.36
CA SER A 21 -9.25 -3.69 -3.71
C SER A 21 -7.94 -4.48 -3.74
N ARG A 22 -7.75 -5.30 -4.77
CA ARG A 22 -6.51 -6.04 -4.94
C ARG A 22 -5.35 -5.12 -5.32
N LEU A 23 -4.20 -5.38 -4.71
CA LEU A 23 -2.94 -4.71 -5.04
C LEU A 23 -2.52 -5.11 -6.45
N ARG A 24 -2.32 -4.12 -7.32
CA ARG A 24 -1.93 -4.34 -8.70
C ARG A 24 -0.41 -4.35 -8.82
N PRO A 25 0.19 -5.38 -9.46
CA PRO A 25 1.60 -5.35 -9.80
C PRO A 25 1.86 -4.38 -10.96
N GLY A 26 3.10 -3.89 -11.04
CA GLY A 26 3.57 -3.06 -12.16
C GLY A 26 3.60 -1.56 -11.89
N LYS A 27 3.82 -0.79 -12.98
CA LYS A 27 3.99 0.66 -13.00
C LYS A 27 3.01 1.29 -13.98
N ASN A 28 2.68 2.56 -13.77
CA ASN A 28 1.99 3.37 -14.79
C ASN A 28 2.94 3.77 -15.92
N SER A 29 2.41 4.41 -16.97
CA SER A 29 3.18 4.92 -18.11
C SER A 29 4.26 5.93 -17.73
N LYS A 30 4.17 6.51 -16.52
CA LYS A 30 5.16 7.45 -15.96
C LYS A 30 6.20 6.77 -15.06
N GLY A 31 6.20 5.43 -14.98
CA GLY A 31 7.15 4.66 -14.17
C GLY A 31 6.83 4.59 -12.67
N VAL A 32 5.70 5.13 -12.21
CA VAL A 32 5.29 5.10 -10.80
C VAL A 32 4.61 3.77 -10.48
N TYR A 33 5.03 3.11 -9.40
CA TYR A 33 4.42 1.87 -8.94
C TYR A 33 2.95 2.06 -8.52
N TYR A 34 2.09 1.11 -8.89
CA TYR A 34 0.69 1.10 -8.43
C TYR A 34 0.56 0.72 -6.96
N THR A 35 1.54 0.00 -6.42
CA THR A 35 1.57 -0.48 -5.05
C THR A 35 2.80 0.07 -4.34
N THR A 36 2.60 0.63 -3.16
CA THR A 36 3.64 1.13 -2.26
C THR A 36 3.71 0.22 -1.04
N SER A 37 4.92 -0.13 -0.61
CA SER A 37 5.16 -0.90 0.62
C SER A 37 5.72 0.03 1.68
N LEU A 38 5.08 0.07 2.86
CA LEU A 38 5.58 0.84 3.99
C LEU A 38 6.67 0.05 4.74
N LYS A 39 7.49 0.74 5.54
CA LYS A 39 8.49 0.12 6.42
C LYS A 39 7.89 -0.86 7.42
N CYS A 40 6.63 -0.67 7.80
CA CYS A 40 5.91 -1.59 8.68
C CYS A 40 5.45 -2.90 7.98
N GLY A 41 5.87 -3.14 6.73
CA GLY A 41 5.56 -4.36 5.97
C GLY A 41 4.20 -4.35 5.25
N HIS A 42 3.33 -3.39 5.57
CA HIS A 42 2.01 -3.29 4.92
C HIS A 42 2.10 -2.66 3.53
N ARG A 43 1.26 -3.15 2.62
CA ARG A 43 1.24 -2.75 1.21
C ARG A 43 -0.09 -2.10 0.87
N PHE A 44 -0.03 -1.00 0.13
CA PHE A 44 -1.20 -0.21 -0.23
C PHE A 44 -1.14 0.22 -1.69
N CYS A 45 -2.30 0.47 -2.28
CA CYS A 45 -2.36 1.18 -3.55
C CYS A 45 -1.77 2.59 -3.37
N THR A 46 -0.82 2.96 -4.22
CA THR A 46 -0.07 4.22 -4.12
C THR A 46 -0.98 5.45 -4.12
N TYR A 47 -1.95 5.50 -5.05
CA TYR A 47 -2.82 6.67 -5.17
C TYR A 47 -3.75 6.87 -3.94
N PRO A 48 -4.46 5.83 -3.45
CA PRO A 48 -5.20 5.91 -2.18
C PRO A 48 -4.32 6.26 -0.98
N LEU A 49 -3.10 5.72 -0.90
CA LEU A 49 -2.16 6.04 0.18
C LEU A 49 -1.75 7.52 0.16
N LEU A 50 -1.45 8.08 -1.03
CA LEU A 50 -1.14 9.50 -1.16
C LEU A 50 -2.34 10.38 -0.77
N LYS A 51 -3.55 9.98 -1.14
CA LYS A 51 -4.79 10.68 -0.73
C LYS A 51 -4.98 10.62 0.79
N TRP A 52 -4.69 9.48 1.41
CA TRP A 52 -4.72 9.31 2.87
C TRP A 52 -3.75 10.25 3.58
N ILE A 53 -2.51 10.37 3.09
CA ILE A 53 -1.51 11.27 3.65
C ILE A 53 -1.95 12.73 3.49
N LYS A 54 -2.43 13.10 2.29
CA LYS A 54 -2.94 14.45 2.01
C LYS A 54 -4.06 14.85 2.97
N ASN A 55 -4.99 13.95 3.28
CA ASN A 55 -6.09 14.22 4.21
C ASN A 55 -5.64 14.39 5.67
N ASN A 56 -4.49 13.82 6.06
CA ASN A 56 -3.93 13.99 7.41
C ASN A 56 -3.13 15.29 7.59
N ASN A 57 -3.12 16.18 6.57
CA ASN A 57 -2.54 17.53 6.62
C ASN A 57 -1.09 17.58 7.16
N GLY A 58 -0.27 16.59 6.81
CA GLY A 58 1.10 16.49 7.31
C GLY A 58 2.05 15.73 6.38
N LEU A 59 3.35 15.98 6.56
CA LEU A 59 4.43 15.18 5.98
C LEU A 59 4.55 13.80 6.64
N SER A 60 3.99 13.67 7.84
CA SER A 60 3.92 12.48 8.67
C SER A 60 2.50 11.90 8.61
N ALA A 61 2.39 10.60 8.39
CA ALA A 61 1.12 9.90 8.42
C ALA A 61 1.24 8.57 9.16
N THR A 62 0.11 8.08 9.66
CA THR A 62 0.03 6.76 10.30
C THR A 62 -0.46 5.71 9.32
N CYS A 63 0.11 4.51 9.38
CA CYS A 63 -0.37 3.35 8.65
C CYS A 63 -1.86 3.10 8.98
N PRO A 64 -2.75 2.97 7.99
CA PRO A 64 -4.17 2.69 8.23
C PRO A 64 -4.39 1.38 9.01
N THR A 65 -3.49 0.41 8.85
CA THR A 65 -3.64 -0.94 9.42
C THR A 65 -3.01 -1.06 10.81
N CYS A 66 -1.76 -0.64 10.98
CA CYS A 66 -1.01 -0.84 12.24
C CYS A 66 -0.66 0.46 12.98
N ARG A 67 -1.12 1.63 12.50
CA ARG A 67 -0.86 2.95 13.08
C ARG A 67 0.62 3.36 13.21
N TYR A 68 1.54 2.60 12.60
CA TYR A 68 2.95 2.95 12.52
C TYR A 68 3.14 4.30 11.82
N ASN A 69 3.93 5.20 12.44
CA ASN A 69 4.25 6.52 11.88
C ASN A 69 5.29 6.40 10.75
N PHE A 70 4.99 7.01 9.61
CA PHE A 70 5.92 7.07 8.48
C PHE A 70 5.88 8.47 7.84
N ASN A 71 6.98 8.84 7.17
CA ASN A 71 7.04 10.08 6.41
C ASN A 71 6.77 9.83 4.91
N LEU A 72 6.21 10.83 4.24
CA LEU A 72 6.02 10.80 2.78
C LEU A 72 7.33 10.53 2.03
N LEU A 73 8.45 11.08 2.53
CA LEU A 73 9.78 10.89 1.94
C LEU A 73 10.23 9.42 1.95
N ASP A 74 9.76 8.60 2.90
CA ASP A 74 10.09 7.17 2.93
C ASP A 74 9.40 6.37 1.81
N ILE A 75 8.36 6.94 1.19
CA ILE A 75 7.59 6.32 0.09
C ILE A 75 8.16 6.71 -1.28
N ILE A 76 8.70 7.91 -1.41
CA ILE A 76 9.24 8.45 -2.65
C ILE A 76 10.71 8.01 -2.76
N LYS A 77 10.94 6.82 -3.32
CA LYS A 77 12.27 6.32 -3.72
C LYS A 77 12.33 6.09 -5.21
#